data_AF-A0A4Y2PX89-F1
#
_entry.id   AF-A0A4Y2PX89-F1
#
_cell.length_a   1.000
_cell.length_b   1.000
_cell.length_c   1.000
_cell.angle_alpha   90.00
_cell.angle_beta   90.00
_cell.angle_gamma   90.00
#
_symmetry.space_group_name_H-M   'P 1'
#
loop_
_entity.id
_entity.type
_entity.pdbx_description
1 polymer ?
#
loop_
_entity_poly.entity_id
_entity_poly.type
_entity_poly.pdbx_seq_one_letter_code
_entity_poly.pdbx_strand_id
1 'polypeptide(L)'
;MFVDEREHIWELSHRRILKARQIVPKKTVGNFVPPKINFQASEYIEIINWNSCVVYHPPMLRDLSEDDIKSLINSDTTAIREIQTFPCHTQAVERCIKLVTKASNKV
;
A
#
# COMPACT_ATOMS: atom_id res chain seq x y z
N MET A 1 -5.48 0.17 2.69
CA MET A 1 -5.10 1.60 2.62
C MET A 1 -5.30 2.18 1.23
N PHE A 2 -4.56 1.68 0.23
CA PHE A 2 -4.58 2.25 -1.11
C PHE A 2 -5.92 2.07 -1.85
N VAL A 3 -6.59 0.94 -1.65
CA VAL A 3 -7.98 0.67 -2.10
C VAL A 3 -8.99 0.71 -0.94
N ASP A 4 -8.68 1.42 0.16
CA ASP A 4 -9.59 1.46 1.31
C ASP A 4 -10.89 2.18 0.98
N GLU A 5 -11.99 1.72 1.59
CA GLU A 5 -13.29 2.31 1.34
C GLU A 5 -13.47 3.69 1.98
N ARG A 6 -12.76 3.94 3.08
CA ARG A 6 -12.82 5.19 3.82
C ARG A 6 -11.99 6.25 3.09
N GLU A 7 -12.66 7.30 2.65
CA GLU A 7 -12.08 8.39 1.84
C GLU A 7 -10.80 8.99 2.47
N HIS A 8 -10.83 9.30 3.77
CA HIS A 8 -9.67 9.87 4.46
C HIS A 8 -8.43 8.95 4.45
N ILE A 9 -8.63 7.63 4.46
CA ILE A 9 -7.52 6.65 4.40
C ILE A 9 -7.01 6.52 2.99
N TRP A 10 -7.93 6.46 2.04
CA TRP A 10 -7.63 6.42 0.63
C TRP A 10 -6.79 7.65 0.22
N GLU A 11 -7.22 8.85 0.60
CA GLU A 11 -6.51 10.11 0.33
C GLU A 11 -5.13 10.13 1.00
N LEU A 12 -5.05 9.73 2.27
CA LEU A 12 -3.80 9.65 3.01
C LEU A 12 -2.79 8.72 2.33
N SER A 13 -3.25 7.63 1.72
CA SER A 13 -2.37 6.70 1.00
C SER A 13 -1.78 7.30 -0.27
N HIS A 14 -2.59 8.03 -1.06
CA HIS A 14 -2.15 8.68 -2.29
C HIS A 14 -1.17 9.81 -2.01
N ARG A 15 -1.43 10.61 -0.96
CA ARG A 15 -0.48 11.63 -0.48
C ARG A 15 0.87 11.04 -0.07
N ARG A 16 0.87 9.90 0.63
CA ARG A 16 2.10 9.19 1.02
C ARG A 16 2.88 8.72 -0.21
N ILE A 17 2.20 8.19 -1.22
CA ILE A 17 2.84 7.77 -2.49
C ILE A 17 3.44 8.96 -3.22
N LEU A 18 2.72 10.08 -3.30
CA LEU A 18 3.23 11.30 -3.94
C LEU A 18 4.50 11.80 -3.25
N LYS A 19 4.51 11.83 -1.91
CA LYS A 19 5.70 12.20 -1.12
C LYS A 19 6.87 11.22 -1.35
N ALA A 20 6.59 9.92 -1.43
CA ALA A 20 7.61 8.90 -1.70
C ALA A 20 8.32 9.11 -3.05
N ARG A 21 7.58 9.50 -4.11
CA ARG A 21 8.14 9.77 -5.44
C ARG A 21 9.03 11.00 -5.50
N GLN A 22 8.73 12.03 -4.70
CA GLN A 22 9.55 13.23 -4.61
C GLN A 22 10.88 12.96 -3.90
N ILE A 23 10.88 12.05 -2.92
CA ILE A 23 12.07 11.72 -2.12
C ILE A 23 12.95 10.69 -2.84
N VAL A 24 12.34 9.69 -3.49
CA VAL A 24 13.07 8.55 -4.07
C VAL A 24 13.02 8.58 -5.61
N PRO A 25 14.18 8.58 -6.31
CA PRO A 25 14.22 8.54 -7.77
C PRO A 25 13.57 7.25 -8.34
N LYS A 26 12.77 7.40 -9.41
CA LYS A 26 11.99 6.33 -10.06
C LYS A 26 12.78 5.08 -10.49
N LYS A 27 14.10 5.20 -10.72
CA LYS A 27 14.95 4.13 -11.25
C LYS A 27 15.65 3.29 -10.18
N THR A 28 15.49 3.64 -8.91
CA THR A 28 16.19 2.94 -7.82
C THR A 28 15.35 1.77 -7.35
N VAL A 29 15.88 0.54 -7.46
CA VAL A 29 15.33 -0.59 -6.70
C VAL A 29 15.64 -0.31 -5.24
N GLY A 30 14.61 0.04 -4.47
CA GLY A 30 14.75 0.38 -3.07
C GLY A 30 15.15 -0.85 -2.25
N ASN A 31 16.11 -0.67 -1.34
CA ASN A 31 16.35 -1.68 -0.31
C ASN A 31 15.14 -1.71 0.62
N PHE A 32 14.46 -2.85 0.68
CA PHE A 32 13.32 -3.04 1.58
C PHE A 32 13.83 -3.10 3.02
N VAL A 33 13.51 -2.07 3.80
CA VAL A 33 13.75 -2.05 5.24
C VAL A 33 12.41 -2.26 5.93
N PRO A 34 12.22 -3.37 6.67
CA PRO A 34 10.99 -3.60 7.40
C PRO A 34 10.72 -2.46 8.39
N PRO A 35 9.54 -1.82 8.36
CA PRO A 35 9.20 -0.78 9.33
C PRO A 35 9.03 -1.38 10.73
N LYS A 36 9.31 -0.57 11.76
CA LYS A 36 8.95 -0.92 13.13
C LYS A 36 7.43 -0.93 13.26
N ILE A 37 6.90 -2.08 13.70
CA ILE A 37 5.47 -2.33 13.88
C ILE A 37 5.04 -1.83 15.27
N ASN A 38 3.96 -1.04 15.33
CA ASN A 38 3.29 -0.63 16.55
C ASN A 38 2.19 -1.65 16.91
N PHE A 39 2.47 -2.53 17.87
CA PHE A 39 1.51 -3.52 18.36
C PHE A 39 0.40 -2.93 19.24
N GLN A 40 0.53 -1.68 19.70
CA GLN A 40 -0.50 -0.99 20.48
C GLN A 40 -1.48 -0.19 19.61
N ALA A 41 -1.34 -0.27 18.29
CA ALA A 41 -2.22 0.43 17.36
C ALA A 41 -3.66 -0.10 17.47
N SER A 42 -4.64 0.80 17.59
CA SER A 42 -6.06 0.47 17.56
C SER A 42 -6.55 0.28 16.13
N GLU A 43 -6.03 1.07 15.20
CA GLU A 43 -6.34 0.98 13.79
C GLU A 43 -5.14 0.57 12.96
N TYR A 44 -5.41 -0.15 11.87
CA TYR A 44 -4.35 -0.67 11.02
C TYR A 44 -3.50 0.44 10.37
N ILE A 45 -4.06 1.64 10.19
CA ILE A 45 -3.37 2.80 9.61
C ILE A 45 -2.23 3.33 10.50
N GLU A 46 -2.26 3.00 11.79
CA GLU A 46 -1.31 3.43 12.81
C GLU A 46 -0.24 2.36 13.12
N ILE A 47 -0.38 1.15 12.56
CA ILE A 47 0.56 0.04 12.77
C ILE A 47 1.97 0.44 12.32
N ILE A 48 2.08 1.22 11.25
CA ILE A 48 3.35 1.69 10.71
C ILE A 48 3.45 3.19 10.94
N ASN A 49 4.53 3.64 11.57
CA ASN A 49 4.87 5.06 11.59
C ASN A 49 5.51 5.46 10.25
N TRP A 50 4.68 6.00 9.36
CA TRP A 50 5.08 6.43 8.02
C TRP A 50 6.00 7.65 8.00
N ASN A 51 6.12 8.39 9.11
CA ASN A 51 7.07 9.50 9.23
C ASN A 51 8.49 9.03 9.54
N SER A 52 8.63 7.84 10.15
CA SER A 52 9.93 7.27 10.53
C SER A 52 10.41 6.17 9.60
N CYS A 53 9.68 5.88 8.52
CA CYS A 53 10.02 4.82 7.55
C CYS A 53 10.23 5.43 6.16
N VAL A 54 11.21 4.89 5.43
CA VAL A 54 11.39 5.21 4.01
C VAL A 54 10.29 4.51 3.22
N VAL A 55 9.47 5.30 2.53
CA VAL A 55 8.39 4.79 1.67
C VAL A 55 8.89 4.78 0.25
N TYR A 56 8.79 3.63 -0.41
CA TYR A 56 9.04 3.51 -1.84
C TYR A 56 7.73 3.51 -2.61
N HIS A 57 7.75 4.04 -3.83
CA HIS A 57 6.55 3.99 -4.66
C HIS A 57 6.23 2.52 -5.02
N PRO A 58 4.95 2.10 -5.00
CA PRO A 58 4.56 0.78 -5.48
C PRO A 58 4.94 0.61 -6.96
N PRO A 59 5.55 -0.52 -7.38
CA PRO A 59 5.83 -0.80 -8.79
C PRO A 59 4.59 -0.73 -9.68
N MET A 60 3.44 -1.13 -9.13
CA MET A 60 2.13 -1.08 -9.77
C MET A 60 1.68 0.33 -10.17
N LEU A 61 2.20 1.36 -9.50
CA LEU A 61 1.92 2.75 -9.84
C LEU A 61 2.96 3.35 -10.77
N ARG A 62 4.01 2.61 -11.17
CA ARG A 62 5.16 3.18 -11.90
C ARG A 62 4.75 3.99 -13.14
N ASP A 63 3.71 3.55 -13.83
CA ASP A 63 3.28 4.13 -15.11
C ASP A 63 2.40 5.37 -14.94
N LEU A 64 1.81 5.58 -13.75
CA LEU A 64 1.04 6.79 -13.46
C LEU A 64 1.99 7.97 -13.23
N SER A 65 1.69 9.12 -13.84
CA SER A 65 2.41 10.36 -13.57
C SER A 65 2.09 10.92 -12.18
N GLU A 66 2.86 11.90 -11.72
CA GLU A 66 2.54 12.58 -10.45
C GLU A 66 1.27 13.43 -10.56
N ASP A 67 1.01 13.99 -11.73
CA ASP A 67 -0.18 14.78 -11.98
C ASP A 67 -1.42 13.89 -12.09
N ASP A 68 -1.30 12.66 -12.60
CA ASP A 68 -2.38 11.66 -12.55
C ASP A 68 -2.74 11.29 -11.11
N ILE A 69 -1.74 11.21 -10.21
CA ILE A 69 -1.98 10.95 -8.79
C ILE A 69 -2.62 12.17 -8.10
N LYS A 70 -2.25 13.39 -8.49
CA LYS A 70 -2.88 14.60 -7.96
C LYS A 70 -4.30 14.77 -8.47
N SER A 71 -4.54 14.51 -9.76
CA SER A 71 -5.88 14.55 -10.34
C SER A 71 -6.76 13.51 -9.67
N LEU A 72 -6.20 12.34 -9.39
CA LEU A 72 -6.85 11.27 -8.64
C LEU A 72 -7.35 11.75 -7.27
N ILE A 73 -6.48 12.39 -6.48
CA ILE A 73 -6.85 12.94 -5.16
C ILE A 73 -7.97 13.99 -5.28
N ASN A 74 -8.02 14.75 -6.38
CA ASN A 74 -8.97 15.85 -6.57
C ASN A 74 -10.25 15.46 -7.34
N SER A 75 -10.28 14.30 -8.00
CA SER A 75 -11.42 13.79 -8.77
C SER A 75 -12.34 12.94 -7.92
N ASP A 76 -13.62 12.83 -8.29
CA ASP A 76 -14.56 11.91 -7.64
C ASP A 76 -14.01 10.48 -7.61
N THR A 77 -13.95 9.93 -6.40
CA THR A 77 -13.17 8.74 -5.99
C THR A 77 -13.60 7.42 -6.66
N THR A 78 -14.71 7.40 -7.40
CA THR A 78 -15.35 6.20 -7.94
C THR A 78 -14.61 5.59 -9.14
N ALA A 79 -14.14 6.41 -10.10
CA ALA A 79 -13.59 5.90 -11.36
C ALA A 79 -12.25 5.15 -11.21
N ILE A 80 -11.51 5.40 -10.13
CA ILE A 80 -10.16 4.83 -9.97
C ILE A 80 -10.14 3.55 -9.13
N ARG A 81 -11.17 3.31 -8.31
CA ARG A 81 -11.32 2.01 -7.64
C ARG A 81 -11.40 0.85 -8.63
N GLU A 82 -11.93 1.11 -9.82
CA GLU A 82 -12.05 0.12 -10.89
C GLU A 82 -10.70 -0.24 -11.55
N ILE A 83 -9.73 0.67 -11.55
CA ILE A 83 -8.41 0.47 -12.20
C ILE A 83 -7.54 -0.55 -11.43
N GLN A 84 -7.86 -0.85 -10.17
CA GLN A 84 -6.90 -1.45 -9.23
C GLN A 84 -7.41 -2.59 -8.35
N THR A 85 -8.49 -3.26 -8.77
CA THR A 85 -8.92 -4.51 -8.15
C THR A 85 -8.01 -5.66 -8.59
N PHE A 86 -6.92 -5.85 -7.87
CA PHE A 86 -6.17 -7.10 -7.94
C PHE A 86 -6.93 -8.17 -7.16
N PRO A 87 -7.05 -9.40 -7.70
CA PRO A 87 -7.68 -10.50 -6.97
C PRO A 87 -6.73 -10.99 -5.88
N CYS A 88 -6.65 -10.23 -4.78
CA CYS A 88 -5.81 -10.53 -3.62
C CYS A 88 -6.41 -11.62 -2.72
N HIS A 89 -7.74 -11.78 -2.76
CA HIS A 89 -8.51 -12.75 -1.98
C HIS A 89 -8.98 -13.92 -2.86
N THR A 90 -8.09 -14.49 -3.65
CA THR A 90 -8.43 -15.71 -4.40
C THR A 90 -8.38 -16.92 -3.48
N GLN A 91 -9.19 -17.93 -3.81
CA GLN A 91 -9.16 -19.23 -3.13
C GLN A 91 -7.74 -19.86 -3.13
N ALA A 92 -6.92 -19.56 -4.14
CA ALA A 92 -5.53 -20.00 -4.20
C ALA A 92 -4.67 -19.36 -3.09
N VAL A 93 -4.80 -18.05 -2.87
CA VAL A 93 -4.10 -17.33 -1.79
C VAL A 93 -4.50 -17.88 -0.42
N GLU A 94 -5.79 -18.11 -0.19
CA GLU A 94 -6.29 -18.69 1.06
C GLU A 94 -5.73 -20.09 1.33
N ARG A 95 -5.68 -20.95 0.30
CA ARG A 95 -5.10 -22.30 0.40
C ARG A 95 -3.61 -22.24 0.75
N CYS A 96 -2.85 -21.33 0.12
CA CYS A 96 -1.43 -21.14 0.42
C CYS A 96 -1.20 -20.69 1.86
N ILE A 97 -1.94 -19.69 2.35
CA ILE A 97 -1.83 -19.22 3.73
C ILE A 97 -2.11 -20.38 4.70
N LYS A 98 -3.17 -21.15 4.45
CA LYS A 98 -3.53 -22.31 5.28
C LYS A 98 -2.43 -23.37 5.33
N LEU A 99 -1.76 -23.63 4.21
CA LEU A 99 -0.63 -24.56 4.15
C LEU A 99 0.58 -24.05 4.95
N VAL A 100 0.94 -22.77 4.78
CA VAL A 100 2.06 -22.14 5.50
C VAL A 100 1.81 -22.13 7.01
N THR A 101 0.61 -21.75 7.46
CA THR A 101 0.25 -21.79 8.89
C THR A 101 0.34 -23.21 9.47
N LYS A 102 -0.17 -24.22 8.74
CA LYS A 102 -0.06 -25.62 9.17
C LYS A 102 1.38 -26.10 9.28
N ALA A 103 2.25 -25.66 8.37
CA ALA A 103 3.67 -26.00 8.41
C ALA A 103 4.38 -25.30 9.58
N SER A 104 4.10 -24.02 9.82
CA SER A 104 4.70 -23.23 10.90
C SER A 104 4.33 -23.76 12.30
N ASN A 105 3.12 -24.30 12.48
CA ASN A 105 2.68 -24.86 13.77
C ASN A 105 3.30 -26.24 14.09
N LYS A 106 4.05 -26.83 13.15
CA LYS A 106 4.75 -28.12 13.33
C LYS A 106 6.24 -27.95 13.67
N VAL A 107 6.73 -26.72 13.71
CA VAL A 107 8.07 -26.34 14.17
C VAL A 107 7.96 -25.91 15.63
#